data_AF-A0A9X8ZFT1-F1
#
_entry.id   AF-A0A9X8ZFT1-F1
#
_cell.length_a   1.000
_cell.length_b   1.000
_cell.length_c   1.000
_cell.angle_alpha   90.00
_cell.angle_beta   90.00
_cell.angle_gamma   90.00
#
_symmetry.space_group_name_H-M   'P 1'
#
loop_
_entity.id
_entity.type
_entity.pdbx_description
1 polymer ?
#
loop_
_entity_poly.entity_id
_entity_poly.type
_entity_poly.pdbx_seq_one_letter_code
_entity_poly.pdbx_strand_id
1 'polypeptide(L)'
;MDQFLEFEIPSYEQWRDLAEKSLKGASFEKRRKEQMIDWVHSMIEDQLKARFYGNPSMKKNMTKMEGLLFNGHTSPTLAVQQLFNIYDENG
;
A
#
# COMPACT_ATOMS: atom_id res chain seq x y z
N MET A 1 -20.69 -10.85 -33.35
CA MET A 1 -21.60 -9.73 -33.02
C MET A 1 -21.84 -9.80 -31.53
N ASP A 2 -21.72 -8.66 -30.87
CA ASP A 2 -21.32 -8.56 -29.47
C ASP A 2 -22.41 -9.06 -28.50
N GLN A 3 -22.07 -10.03 -27.64
CA GLN A 3 -22.95 -10.64 -26.64
C GLN A 3 -23.24 -9.70 -25.45
N PHE A 4 -22.64 -8.52 -25.45
CA PHE A 4 -22.78 -7.50 -24.40
C PHE A 4 -24.05 -6.62 -24.55
N LEU A 5 -24.77 -6.69 -25.66
CA LEU A 5 -25.97 -5.88 -25.93
C LEU A 5 -27.28 -6.45 -25.33
N GLU A 6 -27.24 -7.62 -24.70
CA GLU A 6 -28.41 -8.26 -24.05
C GLU A 6 -28.57 -7.92 -22.57
N PHE A 7 -27.63 -7.19 -21.95
CA PHE A 7 -27.74 -6.84 -20.54
C PHE A 7 -28.52 -5.52 -20.38
N GLU A 8 -29.82 -5.61 -20.09
CA GLU A 8 -30.61 -4.45 -19.72
C GLU A 8 -29.99 -3.76 -18.51
N ILE A 9 -29.66 -2.47 -18.64
CA ILE A 9 -29.11 -1.67 -17.54
C ILE A 9 -30.16 -1.64 -16.43
N PRO A 10 -29.85 -2.13 -15.22
CA PRO A 10 -30.83 -2.16 -14.14
C PRO A 10 -31.26 -0.74 -13.77
N SER A 11 -32.54 -0.58 -13.43
CA SER A 11 -33.06 0.67 -12.89
C SER A 11 -32.41 1.02 -11.54
N TYR A 12 -32.49 2.28 -11.15
CA TYR A 12 -31.96 2.76 -9.87
C TYR A 12 -32.48 1.96 -8.66
N GLU A 13 -33.77 1.58 -8.67
CA GLU A 13 -34.35 0.81 -7.58
C GLU A 13 -33.79 -0.61 -7.48
N GLN A 14 -33.49 -1.24 -8.62
CA GLN A 14 -32.87 -2.57 -8.67
C GLN A 14 -31.42 -2.53 -8.18
N TRP A 15 -30.65 -1.51 -8.58
CA TRP A 15 -29.31 -1.27 -8.05
C TRP A 15 -29.32 -1.00 -6.54
N ARG A 16 -30.31 -0.23 -6.06
CA ARG A 16 -30.48 0.06 -4.64
C ARG A 16 -30.81 -1.18 -3.81
N ASP A 17 -31.73 -2.02 -4.28
CA ASP A 17 -32.11 -3.27 -3.60
C ASP A 17 -30.95 -4.28 -3.58
N LEU A 18 -30.19 -4.42 -4.68
CA LEU A 18 -28.98 -5.25 -4.72
C LEU A 18 -27.92 -4.74 -3.75
N ALA A 19 -27.67 -3.44 -3.74
CA ALA A 19 -26.76 -2.82 -2.78
C ALA A 19 -27.23 -3.07 -1.34
N GLU A 20 -28.51 -2.84 -1.04
CA GLU A 20 -29.09 -3.02 0.29
C GLU A 20 -29.05 -4.47 0.78
N LYS A 21 -29.33 -5.44 -0.11
CA LYS A 21 -29.20 -6.88 0.18
C LYS A 21 -27.74 -7.29 0.42
N SER A 22 -26.81 -6.74 -0.35
CA SER A 22 -25.37 -7.00 -0.16
C SER A 22 -24.85 -6.42 1.16
N LEU A 23 -25.37 -5.27 1.58
CA LEU A 23 -25.02 -4.55 2.81
C LEU A 23 -25.51 -5.27 4.07
N LYS A 24 -26.63 -5.99 4.00
CA LYS A 24 -27.23 -6.71 5.15
C LYS A 24 -26.64 -8.09 5.42
N GLY A 25 -25.75 -8.60 4.56
CA GLY A 25 -25.12 -9.90 4.76
C GLY A 25 -23.99 -9.86 5.80
N ALA A 26 -23.92 -10.84 6.70
CA ALA A 26 -22.81 -11.01 7.66
C ALA A 26 -21.41 -11.05 6.98
N SER A 27 -21.36 -11.44 5.70
CA SER A 27 -20.13 -11.43 4.89
C SER A 27 -19.66 -10.03 4.51
N PHE A 28 -20.55 -9.04 4.46
CA PHE A 28 -20.20 -7.66 4.11
C PHE A 28 -19.63 -6.91 5.31
N GLU A 29 -20.23 -7.07 6.49
CA GLU A 29 -19.67 -6.50 7.73
C GLU A 29 -18.31 -7.11 8.07
N LYS A 30 -18.12 -8.41 7.81
CA LYS A 30 -16.81 -9.07 7.91
C LYS A 30 -15.78 -8.45 6.95
N ARG A 31 -16.13 -8.31 5.66
CA ARG A 31 -15.26 -7.70 4.64
C ARG A 31 -14.92 -6.25 4.95
N ARG A 32 -15.86 -5.47 5.49
CA ARG A 32 -15.61 -4.09 5.91
C ARG A 32 -14.60 -4.02 7.05
N LYS A 33 -14.68 -4.93 8.02
CA LYS A 33 -13.69 -5.02 9.11
C LYS A 33 -12.30 -5.40 8.60
N GLU A 34 -12.23 -6.35 7.66
CA GLU A 34 -10.99 -6.72 6.99
C GLU A 34 -10.38 -5.51 6.24
N GLN A 35 -11.18 -4.81 5.43
CA GLN A 35 -10.75 -3.60 4.72
C GLN A 35 -10.26 -2.49 5.66
N MET A 36 -10.92 -2.31 6.81
CA MET A 36 -10.49 -1.34 7.80
C MET A 36 -9.10 -1.70 8.36
N ILE A 37 -8.84 -2.98 8.63
CA ILE A 37 -7.55 -3.46 9.11
C ILE A 37 -6.48 -3.29 8.01
N ASP A 38 -6.78 -3.65 6.76
CA ASP A 38 -5.88 -3.45 5.62
C ASP A 38 -5.53 -1.96 5.44
N TRP A 39 -6.51 -1.08 5.64
CA TRP A 39 -6.29 0.36 5.58
C TRP A 39 -5.37 0.85 6.71
N VAL A 40 -5.52 0.31 7.92
CA VAL A 40 -4.59 0.60 9.03
C VAL A 40 -3.17 0.16 8.70
N HIS A 41 -2.98 -1.03 8.14
CA HIS A 41 -1.66 -1.49 7.69
C HIS A 41 -1.06 -0.55 6.64
N SER A 42 -1.86 -0.12 5.66
CA SER A 42 -1.42 0.82 4.62
C SER A 42 -1.00 2.17 5.22
N MET A 43 -1.76 2.70 6.18
CA MET A 43 -1.41 3.95 6.87
C MET A 43 -0.11 3.83 7.68
N ILE A 44 0.14 2.69 8.31
CA ILE A 44 1.39 2.42 9.03
C ILE A 44 2.56 2.39 8.05
N GLU A 45 2.44 1.68 6.94
CA GLU A 45 3.48 1.62 5.91
C GLU A 45 3.79 3.00 5.33
N ASP A 46 2.77 3.80 5.04
CA ASP A 46 2.93 5.15 4.52
C ASP A 46 3.64 6.05 5.53
N GLN A 47 3.30 5.95 6.81
CA GLN A 47 4.01 6.71 7.85
C GLN A 47 5.45 6.26 8.04
N LEU A 48 5.72 4.96 8.00
CA LEU A 48 7.09 4.44 8.09
C LEU A 48 7.93 4.93 6.90
N LYS A 49 7.40 4.85 5.68
CA LYS A 49 8.05 5.38 4.48
C LYS A 49 8.27 6.89 4.61
N ALA A 50 7.27 7.65 5.02
CA ALA A 50 7.36 9.10 5.17
C ALA A 50 8.43 9.50 6.19
N ARG A 51 8.53 8.81 7.33
CA ARG A 51 9.57 9.06 8.34
C ARG A 51 10.95 8.71 7.83
N PHE A 52 11.10 7.54 7.22
CA PHE A 52 12.37 7.06 6.70
C PHE A 52 12.92 7.98 5.61
N TYR A 53 12.14 8.25 4.56
CA TYR A 53 12.56 9.10 3.44
C TYR A 53 12.50 10.60 3.78
N GLY A 54 11.75 10.99 4.81
CA GLY A 54 11.69 12.37 5.29
C GLY A 54 12.92 12.80 6.08
N ASN A 55 13.64 11.86 6.71
CA ASN A 55 14.82 12.14 7.52
C ASN A 55 16.00 12.67 6.65
N PRO A 56 16.52 13.90 6.89
CA PRO A 56 17.65 14.45 6.13
C PRO A 56 18.91 13.60 6.16
N SER A 57 19.19 12.93 7.29
CA SER A 57 20.31 11.99 7.44
C SER A 57 20.13 10.80 6.49
N MET A 58 18.92 10.23 6.42
CA MET A 58 18.63 9.12 5.52
C MET A 58 18.73 9.50 4.06
N LYS A 59 18.26 10.69 3.67
CA LYS A 59 18.45 11.20 2.30
C LYS A 59 19.92 11.25 1.91
N LYS A 60 20.78 11.79 2.78
CA LYS A 60 22.23 11.86 2.54
C LYS A 60 22.87 10.47 2.41
N ASN A 61 22.48 9.54 3.29
CA ASN A 61 22.99 8.16 3.24
C ASN A 61 22.48 7.40 2.01
N MET A 62 21.24 7.65 1.56
CA MET A 62 20.70 7.08 0.33
C MET A 62 21.54 7.48 -0.89
N THR A 63 21.82 8.77 -1.06
CA THR A 63 22.67 9.27 -2.17
C THR A 63 24.07 8.66 -2.14
N LYS A 64 24.66 8.48 -0.95
CA LYS A 64 25.95 7.78 -0.81
C LYS A 64 25.84 6.31 -1.23
N MET A 65 24.77 5.65 -0.83
CA MET A 65 24.55 4.22 -1.10
C MET A 65 24.30 3.95 -2.60
N GLU A 66 23.58 4.83 -3.28
CA GLU A 66 23.38 4.79 -4.74
C GLU A 66 24.73 4.78 -5.47
N GLY A 67 25.66 5.65 -5.08
CA GLY A 67 27.01 5.66 -5.64
C GLY A 67 27.77 4.35 -5.42
N LEU A 68 27.61 3.72 -4.25
CA LEU A 68 28.25 2.42 -3.96
C LEU A 68 27.63 1.28 -4.78
N LEU A 69 26.31 1.30 -4.98
CA LEU A 69 25.59 0.30 -5.80
C LEU A 69 25.97 0.40 -7.27
N PHE A 70 25.97 1.62 -7.84
CA PHE A 70 26.31 1.82 -9.26
C PHE A 70 27.74 1.42 -9.58
N ASN A 71 28.66 1.64 -8.63
CA ASN A 71 30.05 1.25 -8.80
C ASN A 71 30.33 -0.21 -8.40
N GLY A 72 29.31 -1.00 -8.04
CA GLY A 72 29.47 -2.41 -7.66
C GLY A 72 30.20 -2.65 -6.34
N HIS A 73 30.31 -1.65 -5.47
CA HIS A 73 31.01 -1.74 -4.19
C HIS A 73 30.15 -2.33 -3.06
N THR A 74 28.84 -2.46 -3.27
CA THR A 74 27.90 -3.10 -2.34
C THR A 74 26.78 -3.81 -3.10
N SER A 75 26.15 -4.79 -2.47
CA SER A 75 24.97 -5.46 -3.02
C SER A 75 23.68 -4.75 -2.58
N PRO A 76 22.57 -4.87 -3.33
CA PRO A 76 21.28 -4.29 -2.94
C PRO A 76 20.83 -4.70 -1.53
N THR A 77 21.00 -5.98 -1.19
CA THR A 77 20.62 -6.50 0.13
C THR A 77 21.44 -5.88 1.25
N LEU A 78 22.77 -5.75 1.05
CA LEU A 78 23.66 -5.17 2.06
C LEU A 78 23.40 -3.66 2.21
N ALA A 79 23.15 -2.96 1.11
CA ALA A 79 22.76 -1.55 1.11
C ALA A 79 21.49 -1.31 1.94
N VAL A 80 20.45 -2.13 1.75
CA VAL A 80 19.21 -2.07 2.53
C VAL A 80 19.50 -2.27 4.02
N GLN A 81 20.25 -3.31 4.37
CA GLN A 81 20.59 -3.59 5.78
C GLN A 81 21.34 -2.42 6.43
N GLN A 82 22.34 -1.85 5.74
CA GLN A 82 23.09 -0.71 6.25
C GLN A 82 22.23 0.53 6.45
N LEU A 83 21.30 0.80 5.51
CA LEU A 83 20.38 1.93 5.63
C LEU A 83 19.42 1.78 6.82
N PHE A 84 18.93 0.57 7.09
CA PHE A 84 18.10 0.32 8.28
C PHE A 84 18.89 0.44 9.58
N ASN A 85 20.13 -0.10 9.64
CA ASN A 85 20.98 0.07 10.82
C ASN A 85 21.23 1.55 11.14
N ILE A 86 21.54 2.36 10.13
CA ILE A 86 21.73 3.81 10.29
C ILE A 86 20.43 4.49 10.76
N TYR A 87 19.27 4.05 10.27
CA TYR A 87 17.99 4.61 10.68
C TYR A 87 17.67 4.28 12.15
N ASP A 88 17.92 3.04 12.58
CA ASP A 88 17.65 2.58 13.96
C ASP A 88 18.61 3.19 14.98
N GLU A 89 19.87 3.46 14.61
CA GLU A 89 20.86 4.15 15.46
C GLU A 89 20.55 5.64 15.68
N ASN A 90 19.76 6.26 14.79
CA ASN A 90 19.41 7.68 14.84
C ASN A 90 17.93 7.94 15.21
N GLY A 91 17.17 6.88 15.55
CA GLY A 91 15.76 6.94 15.98
C GLY A 91 15.61 7.08 17.48
#